data_AF-A0A8H6XYG6-F1
#
_entry.id   AF-A0A8H6XYG6-F1
#
_cell.length_a   1.000
_cell.length_b   1.000
_cell.length_c   1.000
_cell.angle_alpha   90.00
_cell.angle_beta   90.00
_cell.angle_gamma   90.00
#
_symmetry.space_group_name_H-M   'P 1'
#
loop_
_entity.id
_entity.type
_entity.pdbx_description
1 polymer ?
#
loop_
_entity_poly.entity_id
_entity_poly.type
_entity_poly.pdbx_seq_one_letter_code
_entity_poly.pdbx_strand_id
1 'polypeptide(L)'
;MTFWALYWVLLLILPHVLVLAAPGSCTYLSPDQLQSVPGWVTLQTAVETSYSTEPYKIVTNDRQFPDKPASLCGGIAKGWVWFEYHARVQGHYKWSFKIETILPETQDRRVPDVARVSYPAKLRRAADFSDL
;
A
#
# COMPACT_ATOMS: atom_id res chain seq x y z
N MET A 1 4.51 -34.86 60.71
CA MET A 1 5.00 -33.69 59.95
C MET A 1 5.77 -34.21 58.75
N THR A 2 5.13 -34.34 57.59
CA THR A 2 5.73 -34.93 56.38
C THR A 2 5.60 -33.97 55.19
N PHE A 3 6.77 -33.42 54.87
CA PHE A 3 7.29 -32.90 53.61
C PHE A 3 6.33 -32.57 52.46
N TRP A 4 6.40 -31.28 52.13
CA TRP A 4 5.92 -30.59 50.95
C TRP A 4 6.64 -31.02 49.66
N ALA A 5 5.99 -30.65 48.53
CA ALA A 5 6.59 -30.25 47.25
C ALA A 5 6.86 -31.35 46.20
N LEU A 6 5.79 -31.85 45.59
CA LEU A 6 5.79 -32.32 44.19
C LEU A 6 4.93 -31.36 43.37
N TYR A 7 5.47 -30.23 42.91
CA TYR A 7 4.75 -29.38 41.94
C TYR A 7 5.68 -28.39 41.21
N TRP A 8 6.73 -28.87 40.53
CA TRP A 8 7.59 -28.00 39.72
C TRP A 8 8.09 -28.70 38.46
N VAL A 9 7.20 -29.18 37.58
CA VAL A 9 7.48 -29.21 36.12
C VAL A 9 6.13 -29.16 35.39
N LEU A 10 5.52 -27.97 35.28
CA LEU A 10 4.54 -27.75 34.23
C LEU A 10 5.20 -26.83 33.20
N LEU A 11 5.67 -27.44 32.11
CA LEU A 11 6.13 -26.75 30.92
C LEU A 11 5.07 -25.71 30.50
N LEU A 12 5.42 -24.43 30.59
CA LEU A 12 4.73 -23.37 29.87
C LEU A 12 5.09 -23.52 28.39
N ILE A 13 4.41 -24.43 27.71
CA ILE A 13 4.41 -24.48 26.25
C ILE A 13 3.56 -23.28 25.81
N LEU A 14 4.23 -22.16 25.54
CA LEU A 14 3.65 -21.01 24.84
C LEU A 14 2.98 -21.53 23.56
N PRO A 15 1.65 -21.40 23.39
CA PRO A 15 1.07 -21.63 22.08
C PRO A 15 1.65 -20.52 21.21
N HIS A 16 2.42 -20.91 20.20
CA HIS A 16 2.66 -20.06 19.06
C HIS A 16 1.27 -19.82 18.47
N VAL A 17 0.64 -18.71 18.85
CA VAL A 17 -0.57 -18.23 18.22
C VAL A 17 -0.15 -17.91 16.79
N LEU A 18 -0.26 -18.90 15.92
CA LEU A 18 -0.12 -18.76 14.50
C LEU A 18 -1.34 -17.96 14.07
N VAL A 19 -1.20 -16.62 14.04
CA VAL A 19 -2.20 -15.75 13.44
C VAL A 19 -2.14 -16.02 11.93
N LEU A 20 -2.93 -16.99 11.48
CA LEU A 20 -3.24 -17.14 10.06
C LEU A 20 -4.04 -15.90 9.66
N ALA A 21 -3.39 -14.98 8.92
CA ALA A 21 -4.09 -13.91 8.23
C ALA A 21 -5.18 -14.54 7.36
N ALA A 22 -6.45 -14.24 7.65
CA ALA A 22 -7.57 -14.80 6.92
C ALA A 22 -7.44 -14.46 5.41
N PRO A 23 -7.35 -15.46 4.51
CA PRO A 23 -7.31 -15.20 3.08
C PRO A 23 -8.71 -14.79 2.62
N GLY A 24 -8.93 -13.50 2.36
CA GLY A 24 -10.13 -13.06 1.63
C GLY A 24 -10.69 -11.69 1.98
N SER A 25 -10.31 -11.07 3.09
CA SER A 25 -10.76 -9.71 3.41
C SER A 25 -9.87 -8.68 2.71
N CYS A 26 -10.42 -7.99 1.71
CA CYS A 26 -9.79 -6.85 1.07
C CYS A 26 -10.19 -5.56 1.81
N THR A 27 -9.26 -4.63 1.96
CA THR A 27 -9.53 -3.27 2.44
C THR A 27 -9.21 -2.26 1.34
N TYR A 28 -9.67 -1.02 1.49
CA TYR A 28 -9.25 0.07 0.60
C TYR A 28 -7.77 0.37 0.79
N LEU A 29 -7.04 0.48 -0.32
CA LEU A 29 -5.64 0.88 -0.33
C LEU A 29 -5.54 2.41 -0.23
N SER A 30 -4.80 2.93 0.74
CA SER A 30 -4.50 4.37 0.81
C SER A 30 -3.35 4.76 -0.14
N PRO A 31 -3.22 6.04 -0.52
CA PRO A 31 -2.07 6.50 -1.31
C PRO A 31 -0.74 6.23 -0.60
N ASP A 32 -0.67 6.41 0.71
CA ASP A 32 0.55 6.16 1.50
C ASP A 32 0.92 4.67 1.52
N GLN A 33 -0.07 3.77 1.58
CA GLN A 33 0.16 2.33 1.48
C GLN A 33 0.60 1.93 0.07
N LEU A 34 0.08 2.58 -0.97
CA LEU A 34 0.54 2.33 -2.34
C LEU A 34 1.99 2.81 -2.53
N GLN A 35 2.33 3.98 -2.00
CA GLN A 35 3.70 4.49 -2.00
C GLN A 35 4.65 3.60 -1.18
N SER A 36 4.10 2.74 -0.31
CA SER A 36 4.88 1.85 0.52
C SER A 36 5.27 0.50 -0.10
N VAL A 37 4.80 0.22 -1.31
CA VAL A 37 5.13 -1.04 -2.00
C VAL A 37 6.53 -0.96 -2.63
N PRO A 38 7.28 -2.09 -2.71
CA PRO A 38 8.60 -2.11 -3.34
C PRO A 38 8.61 -1.61 -4.79
N GLY A 39 7.53 -1.89 -5.55
CA GLY A 39 7.37 -1.45 -6.93
C GLY A 39 6.96 0.01 -7.13
N TRP A 40 6.90 0.82 -6.07
CA TRP A 40 6.42 2.21 -6.17
C TRP A 40 7.21 3.04 -7.20
N VAL A 41 8.54 2.95 -7.21
CA VAL A 41 9.38 3.70 -8.17
C VAL A 41 9.06 3.32 -9.61
N THR A 42 8.79 2.04 -9.88
CA THR A 42 8.39 1.57 -11.21
C THR A 42 7.04 2.17 -11.65
N LEU A 43 6.06 2.27 -10.72
CA LEU A 43 4.81 2.99 -11.00
C LEU A 43 5.04 4.47 -11.31
N GLN A 44 5.93 5.14 -10.56
CA GLN A 44 6.28 6.54 -10.80
C GLN A 44 6.94 6.73 -12.17
N THR A 45 7.92 5.89 -12.51
CA THR A 45 8.57 5.94 -13.82
C THR A 45 7.58 5.68 -14.95
N ALA A 46 6.63 4.76 -14.77
CA ALA A 46 5.60 4.49 -15.77
C ALA A 46 4.70 5.71 -16.05
N VAL A 47 4.26 6.43 -15.00
CA VAL A 47 3.42 7.65 -15.15
C VAL A 47 4.20 8.81 -15.74
N GLU A 48 5.45 8.99 -15.31
CA GLU A 48 6.31 10.07 -15.82
C GLU A 48 6.68 9.85 -17.28
N THR A 49 6.96 8.61 -17.66
CA THR A 49 7.30 8.25 -19.05
C THR A 49 6.09 8.31 -19.98
N SER A 50 4.91 7.94 -19.48
CA SER A 50 3.69 7.86 -20.32
C SER A 50 3.00 9.21 -20.46
N TYR A 51 2.97 10.02 -19.40
CA TYR A 51 2.13 11.21 -19.35
C TYR A 51 2.92 12.50 -19.18
N SER A 52 3.59 12.68 -18.05
CA SER A 52 4.39 13.87 -17.72
C SER A 52 5.16 13.73 -16.42
N THR A 53 6.29 14.43 -16.32
CA THR A 53 7.08 14.64 -15.10
C THR A 53 6.54 15.76 -14.20
N GLU A 54 5.48 16.45 -14.59
CA GLU A 54 4.83 17.47 -13.77
C GLU A 54 4.33 16.88 -12.44
N PRO A 55 4.30 17.67 -11.35
CA PRO A 55 3.77 17.21 -10.07
C PRO A 55 2.32 16.75 -10.18
N TYR A 56 2.02 15.62 -9.53
CA TYR A 56 0.69 15.03 -9.48
C TYR A 56 0.30 14.59 -8.08
N LYS A 57 -1.00 14.62 -7.80
CA LYS A 57 -1.62 14.00 -6.62
C LYS A 57 -1.97 12.56 -6.93
N ILE A 58 -1.59 11.66 -6.02
CA ILE A 58 -1.95 10.24 -6.10
C ILE A 58 -3.31 10.07 -5.43
N VAL A 59 -4.26 9.50 -6.17
CA VAL A 59 -5.61 9.26 -5.71
C VAL A 59 -5.91 7.77 -5.82
N THR A 60 -6.29 7.16 -4.70
CA THR A 60 -6.83 5.81 -4.64
C THR A 60 -8.31 5.88 -4.29
N ASN A 61 -9.10 4.95 -4.82
CA ASN A 61 -10.55 4.85 -4.52
C ASN A 61 -11.32 6.14 -4.79
N ASP A 62 -11.09 6.72 -5.97
CA ASP A 62 -11.75 7.95 -6.41
C ASP A 62 -13.27 7.77 -6.47
N ARG A 63 -14.02 8.70 -5.86
CA ARG A 63 -15.49 8.67 -5.84
C ARG A 63 -16.12 8.83 -7.22
N GLN A 64 -15.40 9.42 -8.18
CA GLN A 64 -15.85 9.53 -9.57
C GLN A 64 -15.78 8.18 -10.30
N PHE A 65 -14.97 7.23 -9.81
CA PHE A 65 -14.73 5.92 -10.45
C PHE A 65 -14.89 4.77 -9.44
N PRO A 66 -16.10 4.58 -8.86
CA PRO A 66 -16.32 3.58 -7.81
C PRO A 66 -16.19 2.13 -8.28
N ASP A 67 -16.31 1.88 -9.59
CA ASP A 67 -16.08 0.57 -10.23
C ASP A 67 -14.59 0.23 -10.40
N LYS A 68 -13.70 1.19 -10.11
CA LYS A 68 -12.24 1.06 -10.25
C LYS A 68 -11.51 1.36 -8.94
N PRO A 69 -11.78 0.60 -7.86
CA PRO A 69 -11.10 0.80 -6.58
C PRO A 69 -9.63 0.36 -6.64
N ALA A 70 -8.84 0.85 -5.70
CA ALA A 70 -7.57 0.26 -5.30
C ALA A 70 -7.75 -0.45 -3.96
N SER A 71 -7.33 -1.71 -3.89
CA SER A 71 -7.56 -2.55 -2.72
C SER A 71 -6.28 -3.22 -2.25
N LEU A 72 -6.23 -3.48 -0.95
CA LEU A 72 -5.22 -4.27 -0.29
C LEU A 72 -5.85 -5.60 0.13
N CYS A 73 -5.53 -6.68 -0.57
CA CYS A 73 -6.09 -8.01 -0.33
C CYS A 73 -4.99 -8.95 0.17
N GLY A 74 -5.05 -9.38 1.44
CA GLY A 74 -4.02 -10.24 2.03
C GLY A 74 -2.61 -9.61 1.96
N GLY A 75 -2.53 -8.28 2.13
CA GLY A 75 -1.28 -7.52 2.04
C GLY A 75 -0.79 -7.25 0.61
N ILE A 76 -1.54 -7.63 -0.44
CA ILE A 76 -1.17 -7.38 -1.84
C ILE A 76 -2.03 -6.26 -2.44
N ALA A 77 -1.38 -5.22 -2.93
CA ALA A 77 -2.02 -4.10 -3.64
C ALA A 77 -2.54 -4.54 -5.02
N LYS A 78 -3.76 -4.10 -5.36
CA LYS A 78 -4.48 -4.41 -6.59
C LYS A 78 -5.39 -3.24 -7.00
N GLY A 79 -5.81 -3.22 -8.27
CA GLY A 79 -6.82 -2.28 -8.75
C GLY A 79 -6.21 -1.03 -9.40
N TRP A 80 -6.94 0.08 -9.34
CA TRP A 80 -6.62 1.29 -10.12
C TRP A 80 -6.10 2.43 -9.24
N VAL A 81 -4.97 2.99 -9.65
CA VAL A 81 -4.45 4.25 -9.09
C VAL A 81 -4.63 5.37 -10.11
N TRP A 82 -5.00 6.54 -9.61
CA TRP A 82 -5.19 7.75 -10.38
C TRP A 82 -4.11 8.78 -10.06
N PHE A 83 -3.69 9.52 -11.08
CA PHE A 83 -2.70 10.58 -10.99
C PHE A 83 -3.35 11.87 -11.50
N GLU A 84 -3.56 12.80 -10.59
CA GLU A 84 -4.25 14.06 -10.84
C GLU A 84 -3.25 15.21 -10.90
N TYR A 85 -3.21 15.90 -12.05
CA TYR A 85 -2.31 17.01 -12.33
C TYR A 85 -3.04 18.34 -12.13
N HIS A 86 -2.28 19.37 -11.74
CA HIS A 86 -2.82 20.72 -11.61
C HIS A 86 -3.20 21.34 -12.97
N ALA A 87 -2.40 21.06 -14.01
CA ALA A 87 -2.65 21.47 -15.38
C ALA A 87 -2.97 20.26 -16.26
N ARG A 88 -3.61 20.50 -17.42
CA ARG A 88 -3.89 19.42 -18.37
C ARG A 88 -2.59 18.86 -18.93
N VAL A 89 -2.38 17.57 -18.73
CA VAL A 89 -1.32 16.78 -19.35
C VAL A 89 -1.94 15.95 -20.45
N GLN A 90 -1.47 16.14 -21.69
CA GLN A 90 -1.98 15.46 -22.88
C GLN A 90 -3.53 15.58 -23.01
N GLY A 91 -4.08 16.75 -22.66
CA GLY A 91 -5.51 17.04 -22.77
C GLY A 91 -6.36 16.70 -21.55
N HIS A 92 -5.81 16.01 -20.54
CA HIS A 92 -6.55 15.55 -19.37
C HIS A 92 -5.90 15.99 -18.05
N TYR A 93 -6.72 16.20 -17.00
CA TYR A 93 -6.22 16.45 -15.64
C TYR A 93 -5.90 15.17 -14.88
N LYS A 94 -6.39 14.02 -15.34
CA LYS A 94 -6.34 12.77 -14.60
C LYS A 94 -6.04 11.60 -15.51
N TRP A 95 -5.06 10.81 -15.10
CA TRP A 95 -4.66 9.57 -15.76
C TRP A 95 -4.69 8.41 -14.76
N SER A 96 -4.77 7.18 -15.25
CA SER A 96 -4.74 6.00 -14.37
C SER A 96 -3.87 4.89 -14.89
N PHE A 97 -3.44 4.07 -13.95
CA PHE A 97 -2.92 2.74 -14.23
C PHE A 97 -3.60 1.70 -13.36
N LYS A 98 -3.71 0.50 -13.93
CA LYS A 98 -3.99 -0.69 -13.16
C LYS A 98 -2.67 -1.19 -12.55
N ILE A 99 -2.63 -1.31 -11.23
CA ILE A 99 -1.42 -1.65 -10.46
C ILE A 99 -0.82 -2.96 -10.96
N GLU A 100 -1.66 -3.98 -11.21
CA GLU A 100 -1.21 -5.31 -11.65
C GLU A 100 -0.68 -5.34 -13.08
N THR A 101 -0.99 -4.33 -13.89
CA THR A 101 -0.48 -4.21 -15.26
C THR A 101 0.95 -3.67 -15.24
N ILE A 102 1.24 -2.73 -14.36
CA ILE A 102 2.59 -2.13 -14.25
C ILE A 102 3.50 -2.97 -13.35
N LEU A 103 2.94 -3.56 -12.29
CA LEU A 103 3.64 -4.41 -11.33
C LEU A 103 3.07 -5.84 -11.42
N PRO A 104 3.48 -6.64 -12.41
CA PRO A 104 2.94 -7.98 -12.59
C PRO A 104 3.29 -8.88 -11.38
N GLU A 105 4.51 -8.75 -10.88
CA GLU A 105 5.00 -9.54 -9.76
C GLU A 105 4.29 -9.21 -8.45
N THR A 106 3.93 -10.24 -7.69
CA THR A 106 3.19 -10.06 -6.42
C THR A 106 4.05 -9.46 -5.32
N GLN A 107 5.37 -9.74 -5.35
CA GLN A 107 6.33 -9.20 -4.38
C GLN A 107 6.43 -7.66 -4.45
N ASP A 108 6.33 -7.09 -5.65
CA ASP A 108 6.44 -5.65 -5.87
C ASP A 108 5.20 -4.89 -5.38
N ARG A 109 4.10 -5.61 -5.16
CA ARG A 109 2.81 -5.09 -4.70
C ARG A 109 2.53 -5.42 -3.25
N ARG A 110 3.43 -6.13 -2.56
CA ARG A 110 3.25 -6.50 -1.16
C ARG A 110 3.53 -5.30 -0.27
N VAL A 111 2.51 -4.88 0.48
CA VAL A 111 2.68 -3.88 1.54
C VAL A 111 3.43 -4.54 2.71
N PRO A 112 4.53 -3.95 3.20
CA PRO A 112 5.29 -4.51 4.31
C PRO A 112 4.51 -4.46 5.64
N ASP A 113 4.63 -5.51 6.46
CA ASP A 113 4.06 -5.61 7.82
C ASP A 113 4.78 -4.66 8.81
N VAL A 114 4.42 -3.37 8.74
CA VAL A 114 4.48 -2.32 9.79
C VAL A 114 5.85 -1.85 10.36
N ALA A 115 5.87 -0.53 10.63
CA ALA A 115 6.68 0.26 11.59
C ALA A 115 8.03 0.86 11.18
N ARG A 116 8.64 0.57 10.02
CA ARG A 116 9.97 1.13 9.68
C ARG A 116 10.22 1.66 8.28
N VAL A 117 9.22 1.76 7.40
CA VAL A 117 9.48 2.53 6.17
C VAL A 117 9.22 4.01 6.43
N SER A 118 10.22 4.65 7.04
CA SER A 118 10.40 6.10 6.97
C SER A 118 10.65 6.45 5.51
N TYR A 119 9.59 6.61 4.72
CA TYR A 119 9.73 7.14 3.38
C TYR A 119 10.35 8.55 3.46
N PRO A 120 11.33 8.87 2.61
CA PRO A 120 11.98 10.16 2.65
C PRO A 120 10.94 11.26 2.49
N ALA A 121 10.99 12.26 3.38
CA ALA A 121 10.09 13.41 3.42
C ALA A 121 9.96 14.17 2.08
N LYS A 122 10.88 13.92 1.14
CA LYS A 122 10.85 14.46 -0.22
C LYS A 122 9.59 14.06 -1.01
N LEU A 123 9.02 12.87 -0.76
CA LEU A 123 7.77 12.43 -1.39
C LEU A 123 6.50 13.05 -0.75
N ARG A 124 6.58 13.48 0.53
CA ARG A 124 5.47 14.15 1.23
C ARG A 124 5.14 15.54 0.67
N ARG A 125 6.14 16.26 0.16
CA ARG A 125 6.00 17.67 -0.25
C ARG A 125 5.43 17.85 -1.67
N ALA A 126 5.29 16.77 -2.45
CA ALA A 126 4.77 16.83 -3.82
C ALA A 126 3.25 16.60 -3.91
N ALA A 127 2.61 16.08 -2.86
CA ALA A 127 1.20 15.70 -2.85
C ALA A 127 0.31 16.62 -1.98
N ASP A 128 0.90 17.57 -1.26
CA ASP A 128 0.18 18.51 -0.43
C ASP A 128 -0.10 19.81 -1.21
N PHE A 129 -1.22 19.81 -1.94
CA PHE A 129 -1.78 21.00 -2.57
C PHE A 129 -2.65 21.82 -1.59
N SER A 130 -2.60 21.57 -0.28
CA SER A 130 -3.46 22.31 0.68
C SER A 130 -3.04 23.77 0.91
N ASP A 131 -1.90 24.18 0.36
CA ASP A 131 -1.38 25.57 0.42
C ASP A 131 -1.52 26.35 -0.91
N LEU A 132 -2.35 25.90 -1.87
CA LEU A 132 -2.65 26.65 -3.11
C LEU A 132 -4.16 26.79 -3.34
#